data_AF-A0A9P9CPE2-F1
#
_entry.id   AF-A0A9P9CPE2-F1
#
_cell.length_a   1.000
_cell.length_b   1.000
_cell.length_c   1.000
_cell.angle_alpha   90.00
_cell.angle_beta   90.00
_cell.angle_gamma   90.00
#
_symmetry.space_group_name_H-M   'P 1'
#
loop_
_entity.id
_entity.type
_entity.pdbx_description
1 polymer ?
#
loop_
_entity_poly.entity_id
_entity_poly.type
_entity_poly.pdbx_seq_one_letter_code
_entity_poly.pdbx_strand_id
1 'polypeptide(L)'
;MVVVLHSRSFYLYCGVVAIVLLLAFSFTTPRQAALPTSAICKVLPTVSDDFEVTACRQDSYCNALDLIITRKSASQCSEIEEQMRKQPVSSDPKLSDFVRGSLGPDGFMIVVDGAERMARYVPDAYLGGCSYRFSLRFNNAGPMSLQIWHHYETYFSYWENNMEWPPQATERVMLRSPLYLEACVSCRSFVAPPSGVNATLLIAPPTAQPQPACSTSEPVYGSYIPVSYMETHNSLFNFYEPLPANQNAYKFVPAGNCQYTHDGLRYTKHDGCFSQQKSSVLLHGDSHQRVLYDGLVHRLSGQQWTLDESEKSGHKNATFDNLYLDFQWDPSGEGLLVLDCAEIQAFDVLVFSVGHHLHRYTTAQYFEFIGGAFEHVTKLSAECHPSSGRSRQLVYVTPPAVVPREDHFVQDLKDRRTNVRITHWANIGMNLARKHGWRTVDQFHYTAAFVRDSKDDAHFLETDALDAVLDDFIAKLGVCEPPPS
;
A
#
# COMPACT_ATOMS: atom_id res chain seq x y z
N MET A 1 21.82 20.26 73.51
CA MET A 1 21.44 21.28 72.51
C MET A 1 21.41 20.55 71.17
N VAL A 2 20.37 19.73 70.86
CA VAL A 2 19.06 20.07 70.21
C VAL A 2 19.31 20.92 68.96
N VAL A 3 18.98 20.53 67.70
CA VAL A 3 17.74 20.00 67.08
C VAL A 3 18.17 19.25 65.78
N VAL A 4 17.91 17.95 65.55
CA VAL A 4 16.72 17.25 64.96
C VAL A 4 16.38 17.60 63.50
N LEU A 5 16.27 16.55 62.64
CA LEU A 5 15.22 16.28 61.63
C LEU A 5 15.53 14.90 60.98
N HIS A 6 14.88 13.80 61.40
CA HIS A 6 13.71 13.13 60.77
C HIS A 6 13.95 12.64 59.32
N SER A 7 14.27 11.35 59.13
CA SER A 7 13.36 10.21 58.88
C SER A 7 12.80 10.14 57.45
N ARG A 8 13.30 9.19 56.65
CA ARG A 8 12.63 8.72 55.42
C ARG A 8 12.40 7.22 55.50
N SER A 9 11.13 6.86 55.42
CA SER A 9 10.61 5.50 55.39
C SER A 9 10.94 4.81 54.07
N PHE A 10 11.40 3.57 54.19
CA PHE A 10 11.43 2.59 53.11
C PHE A 10 10.00 2.12 52.84
N TYR A 11 9.55 2.21 51.59
CA TYR A 11 8.47 1.36 51.08
C TYR A 11 9.03 0.49 49.96
N LEU A 12 9.03 -0.81 50.22
CA LEU A 12 9.12 -1.87 49.22
C LEU A 12 8.03 -1.63 48.16
N TYR A 13 8.43 -1.51 46.90
CA TYR A 13 7.53 -1.75 45.78
C TYR A 13 7.73 -3.19 45.30
N CYS A 14 6.68 -4.00 45.53
CA CYS A 14 6.49 -5.32 44.96
C CYS A 14 6.57 -5.27 43.42
N GLY A 15 7.17 -6.31 42.85
CA GLY A 15 7.38 -6.48 41.43
C GLY A 15 6.10 -6.41 40.61
N VAL A 16 6.11 -5.54 39.61
CA VAL A 16 5.22 -5.64 38.46
C VAL A 16 5.85 -6.67 37.52
N VAL A 17 5.38 -7.91 37.62
CA VAL A 17 5.54 -8.89 36.55
C VAL A 17 4.77 -8.32 35.36
N ALA A 18 5.49 -7.81 34.37
CA ALA A 18 4.93 -7.45 33.09
C ALA A 18 4.34 -8.72 32.45
N ILE A 19 3.03 -8.87 32.55
CA ILE A 19 2.28 -9.83 31.74
C ILE A 19 2.35 -9.29 30.32
N VAL A 20 3.35 -9.75 29.57
CA VAL A 20 3.35 -9.70 28.11
C VAL A 20 2.20 -10.62 27.69
N LEU A 21 1.01 -10.03 27.56
CA LEU A 21 -0.12 -10.64 26.86
C LEU A 21 0.32 -10.75 25.40
N LEU A 22 0.97 -11.88 25.09
CA LEU A 22 1.09 -12.45 23.76
C LEU A 22 -0.33 -12.57 23.22
N LEU A 23 -0.81 -11.51 22.56
CA LEU A 23 -1.95 -11.59 21.68
C LEU A 23 -1.57 -12.66 20.66
N ALA A 24 -2.16 -13.84 20.82
CA ALA A 24 -2.18 -14.84 19.78
C ALA A 24 -2.88 -14.19 18.60
N PHE A 25 -2.10 -13.66 17.66
CA PHE A 25 -2.56 -13.39 16.32
C PHE A 25 -3.13 -14.70 15.83
N SER A 26 -4.46 -14.85 15.93
CA SER A 26 -5.17 -15.81 15.10
C SER A 26 -5.07 -15.25 13.69
N PHE A 27 -3.92 -15.44 13.07
CA PHE A 27 -3.89 -15.75 11.65
C PHE A 27 -4.77 -16.98 11.55
N THR A 28 -6.07 -16.80 11.33
CA THR A 28 -6.89 -17.87 10.78
C THR A 28 -6.16 -18.19 9.50
N THR A 29 -5.37 -19.26 9.52
CA THR A 29 -4.72 -19.80 8.33
C THR A 29 -5.82 -19.85 7.30
N PRO A 30 -5.73 -19.07 6.20
CA PRO A 30 -6.78 -19.07 5.20
C PRO A 30 -6.99 -20.53 4.87
N ARG A 31 -8.19 -21.04 5.21
CA ARG A 31 -8.54 -22.44 5.01
C ARG A 31 -8.16 -22.70 3.56
N GLN A 32 -7.27 -23.66 3.30
CA GLN A 32 -6.90 -24.07 1.94
C GLN A 32 -8.19 -24.52 1.27
N ALA A 33 -8.95 -23.58 0.73
CA ALA A 33 -10.17 -23.87 0.03
C ALA A 33 -9.70 -24.63 -1.20
N ALA A 34 -10.01 -25.92 -1.27
CA ALA A 34 -9.80 -26.68 -2.49
C ALA A 34 -10.39 -25.89 -3.66
N LEU A 35 -9.78 -26.00 -4.85
CA LEU A 35 -10.39 -25.46 -6.06
C LEU A 35 -11.86 -25.94 -6.12
N PRO A 36 -12.80 -25.07 -6.52
CA PRO A 36 -14.17 -25.51 -6.73
C PRO A 36 -14.18 -26.68 -7.72
N THR A 37 -15.03 -27.67 -7.46
CA THR A 37 -15.10 -28.93 -8.23
C THR A 37 -15.53 -28.75 -9.70
N SER A 38 -15.91 -27.53 -10.11
CA SER A 38 -16.34 -27.17 -11.46
C SER A 38 -15.45 -26.10 -12.13
N ALA A 39 -14.14 -26.11 -11.87
CA ALA A 39 -13.21 -25.20 -12.55
C ALA A 39 -12.66 -25.84 -13.84
N ILE A 40 -12.66 -25.09 -14.95
CA ILE A 40 -11.99 -25.47 -16.18
C ILE A 40 -10.56 -24.95 -16.13
N CYS A 41 -9.59 -25.87 -16.01
CA CYS A 41 -8.17 -25.54 -15.93
C CYS A 41 -7.45 -25.83 -17.25
N LYS A 42 -6.56 -24.93 -17.63
CA LYS A 42 -5.71 -25.05 -18.82
C LYS A 42 -4.26 -24.69 -18.46
N VAL A 43 -3.34 -25.58 -18.80
CA VAL A 43 -1.90 -25.29 -18.74
C VAL A 43 -1.56 -24.23 -19.79
N LEU A 44 -0.91 -23.16 -19.36
CA LEU A 44 -0.50 -22.06 -20.22
C LEU A 44 0.90 -22.33 -20.81
N PRO A 45 1.20 -21.89 -22.04
CA PRO A 45 2.54 -21.96 -22.58
C PRO A 45 3.51 -21.08 -21.79
N THR A 46 4.49 -21.70 -21.13
CA THR A 46 5.56 -20.99 -20.41
C THR A 46 6.85 -20.94 -21.23
N VAL A 47 7.70 -19.94 -20.96
CA VAL A 47 9.12 -19.92 -21.36
C VAL A 47 10.04 -20.32 -20.21
N SER A 48 9.51 -20.38 -19.00
CA SER A 48 10.24 -20.90 -17.84
C SER A 48 10.39 -22.43 -17.92
N ASP A 49 11.64 -22.89 -17.85
CA ASP A 49 11.97 -24.31 -17.74
C ASP A 49 11.69 -24.85 -16.33
N ASP A 50 11.63 -23.98 -15.31
CA ASP A 50 11.46 -24.37 -13.91
C ASP A 50 10.00 -24.49 -13.49
N PHE A 51 9.08 -23.79 -14.17
CA PHE A 51 7.68 -23.68 -13.73
C PHE A 51 6.66 -24.02 -14.81
N GLU A 52 5.56 -24.60 -14.36
CA GLU A 52 4.31 -24.70 -15.08
C GLU A 52 3.31 -23.67 -14.53
N VAL A 53 2.54 -23.05 -15.41
CA VAL A 53 1.44 -22.15 -15.03
C VAL A 53 0.13 -22.72 -15.54
N THR A 54 -0.82 -22.91 -14.65
CA THR A 54 -2.18 -23.35 -14.97
C THR A 54 -3.17 -22.23 -14.67
N ALA A 55 -4.04 -21.93 -15.62
CA ALA A 55 -5.14 -20.99 -15.48
C ALA A 55 -6.46 -21.75 -15.30
N CYS A 56 -7.14 -21.53 -14.18
CA CYS A 56 -8.42 -22.15 -13.85
C CYS A 56 -9.52 -21.09 -13.84
N ARG A 57 -10.49 -21.22 -14.74
CA ARG A 57 -11.71 -20.39 -14.73
C ARG A 57 -12.81 -21.11 -13.98
N GLN A 58 -13.51 -20.38 -13.13
CA GLN A 58 -14.65 -20.92 -12.37
C GLN A 58 -15.93 -20.72 -13.17
N ASP A 59 -16.71 -21.77 -13.40
CA ASP A 59 -17.96 -21.67 -14.19
C ASP A 59 -18.99 -20.72 -13.58
N SER A 60 -18.96 -20.53 -12.25
CA SER A 60 -19.90 -19.69 -11.52
C SER A 60 -19.57 -18.18 -11.58
N TYR A 61 -18.39 -17.80 -12.06
CA TYR A 61 -17.94 -16.40 -12.04
C TYR A 61 -17.22 -16.03 -13.35
N CYS A 62 -17.85 -15.16 -14.16
CA CYS A 62 -17.26 -14.72 -15.43
C CYS A 62 -16.08 -13.74 -15.28
N ASN A 63 -15.87 -13.20 -14.07
CA ASN A 63 -14.84 -12.21 -13.73
C ASN A 63 -13.75 -12.78 -12.80
N ALA A 64 -13.62 -14.12 -12.74
CA ALA A 64 -12.68 -14.78 -11.86
C ALA A 64 -11.69 -15.66 -12.62
N LEU A 65 -10.41 -15.58 -12.23
CA LEU A 65 -9.35 -16.44 -12.74
C LEU A 65 -8.45 -16.84 -11.58
N ASP A 66 -8.27 -18.13 -11.36
CA ASP A 66 -7.24 -18.63 -10.44
C ASP A 66 -6.02 -19.05 -11.27
N LEU A 67 -4.84 -18.52 -10.93
CA LEU A 67 -3.56 -18.93 -11.47
C LEU A 67 -2.88 -19.85 -10.47
N ILE A 68 -2.46 -21.02 -10.95
CA ILE A 68 -1.64 -21.96 -10.19
C ILE A 68 -0.27 -22.01 -10.85
N ILE A 69 0.74 -21.56 -10.13
CA ILE A 69 2.13 -21.61 -10.56
C ILE A 69 2.80 -22.72 -9.78
N THR A 70 3.42 -23.69 -10.44
CA THR A 70 4.01 -24.87 -9.79
C THR A 70 5.39 -25.14 -10.35
N ARG A 71 6.38 -25.32 -9.47
CA ARG A 71 7.72 -25.76 -9.88
C ARG A 71 7.65 -27.18 -10.46
N LYS A 72 8.21 -27.39 -11.65
CA LYS A 72 8.21 -28.70 -12.34
C LYS A 72 9.09 -29.73 -11.62
N SER A 73 10.19 -29.29 -11.01
CA SER A 73 11.12 -30.15 -10.28
C SER A 73 10.75 -30.26 -8.80
N ALA A 74 10.14 -31.38 -8.42
CA ALA A 74 9.81 -31.67 -7.02
C ALA A 74 11.06 -31.82 -6.13
N SER A 75 12.16 -32.37 -6.68
CA SER A 75 13.42 -32.52 -5.94
C SER A 75 14.05 -31.16 -5.64
N GLN A 76 14.12 -30.27 -6.63
CA GLN A 76 14.63 -28.91 -6.44
C GLN A 76 13.81 -28.14 -5.41
N CYS A 77 12.47 -28.27 -5.44
CA CYS A 77 11.63 -27.68 -4.41
C CYS A 77 11.98 -28.20 -3.01
N SER A 78 12.13 -29.53 -2.89
CA SER A 78 12.42 -30.20 -1.62
C SER A 78 13.78 -29.78 -1.07
N GLU A 79 14.77 -29.60 -1.94
CA GLU A 79 16.10 -29.09 -1.60
C GLU A 79 16.05 -27.65 -1.07
N ILE A 80 15.32 -26.74 -1.74
CA ILE A 80 15.17 -25.35 -1.31
C ILE A 80 14.47 -25.29 0.06
N GLU A 81 13.36 -26.02 0.21
CA GLU A 81 12.61 -26.09 1.47
C GLU A 81 13.47 -26.66 2.61
N GLU A 82 14.29 -27.68 2.33
CA GLU A 82 15.20 -28.27 3.31
C GLU A 82 16.35 -27.34 3.67
N GLN A 83 16.90 -26.61 2.71
CA GLN A 83 17.90 -25.57 2.98
C GLN A 83 17.34 -24.52 3.95
N MET A 84 16.07 -24.13 3.76
CA MET A 84 15.44 -23.08 4.56
C MET A 84 15.01 -23.57 5.95
N ARG A 85 14.84 -24.88 6.14
CA ARG A 85 14.77 -25.47 7.50
C ARG A 85 16.08 -25.33 8.26
N LYS A 86 17.22 -25.39 7.57
CA LYS A 86 18.56 -25.25 8.17
C LYS A 86 18.94 -23.81 8.41
N GLN A 87 18.49 -22.91 7.54
CA GLN A 87 18.73 -21.47 7.62
C GLN A 87 17.38 -20.76 7.60
N PRO A 88 16.75 -20.45 8.73
CA PRO A 88 15.43 -19.84 8.72
C PRO A 88 15.46 -18.44 8.08
N VAL A 89 14.34 -18.04 7.46
CA VAL A 89 14.20 -16.74 6.80
C VAL A 89 14.28 -15.57 7.78
N SER A 90 13.83 -15.77 9.03
CA SER A 90 13.88 -14.79 10.10
C SER A 90 14.35 -15.44 11.39
N SER A 91 14.88 -14.62 12.30
CA SER A 91 15.21 -15.03 13.67
C SER A 91 13.95 -15.25 14.52
N ASP A 92 12.79 -14.75 14.09
CA ASP A 92 11.48 -15.11 14.65
C ASP A 92 10.99 -16.44 14.03
N PRO A 93 10.85 -17.52 14.82
CA PRO A 93 10.36 -18.80 14.32
C PRO A 93 8.92 -18.72 13.78
N LYS A 94 8.05 -17.90 14.39
CA LYS A 94 6.64 -17.79 13.95
C LYS A 94 6.56 -17.13 12.58
N LEU A 95 7.36 -16.10 12.36
CA LEU A 95 7.46 -15.45 11.06
C LEU A 95 8.03 -16.42 10.01
N SER A 96 9.07 -17.19 10.38
CA SER A 96 9.61 -18.21 9.47
C SER A 96 8.59 -19.28 9.10
N ASP A 97 7.78 -19.73 10.07
CA ASP A 97 6.69 -20.66 9.82
C ASP A 97 5.59 -20.05 8.94
N PHE A 98 5.24 -18.78 9.16
CA PHE A 98 4.29 -18.06 8.31
C PHE A 98 4.78 -17.96 6.87
N VAL A 99 6.01 -17.51 6.66
CA VAL A 99 6.61 -17.33 5.33
C VAL A 99 6.65 -18.68 4.59
N ARG A 100 7.14 -19.74 5.25
CA ARG A 100 7.16 -21.09 4.66
C ARG A 100 5.76 -21.64 4.40
N GLY A 101 4.83 -21.45 5.32
CA GLY A 101 3.49 -22.02 5.23
C GLY A 101 2.54 -21.28 4.29
N SER A 102 2.80 -19.99 4.03
CA SER A 102 1.84 -19.11 3.36
C SER A 102 2.39 -18.45 2.09
N LEU A 103 3.71 -18.20 2.03
CA LEU A 103 4.34 -17.51 0.90
C LEU A 103 5.13 -18.47 0.01
N GLY A 104 5.86 -19.42 0.63
CA GLY A 104 6.74 -20.36 -0.05
C GLY A 104 8.05 -19.74 -0.57
N PRO A 105 8.93 -20.54 -1.21
CA PRO A 105 10.27 -20.11 -1.60
C PRO A 105 10.34 -19.14 -2.77
N ASP A 106 9.32 -19.05 -3.61
CA ASP A 106 9.37 -18.27 -4.84
C ASP A 106 8.48 -17.03 -4.74
N GLY A 107 9.00 -15.90 -5.20
CA GLY A 107 8.25 -14.65 -5.30
C GLY A 107 7.86 -14.38 -6.75
N PHE A 108 6.60 -14.04 -6.97
CA PHE A 108 6.07 -13.71 -8.29
C PHE A 108 5.56 -12.28 -8.30
N MET A 109 5.58 -11.67 -9.49
CA MET A 109 4.84 -10.46 -9.79
C MET A 109 3.86 -10.80 -10.89
N ILE A 110 2.57 -10.57 -10.63
CA ILE A 110 1.50 -10.75 -11.62
C ILE A 110 0.94 -9.37 -11.90
N VAL A 111 0.96 -8.96 -13.17
CA VAL A 111 0.40 -7.66 -13.58
C VAL A 111 -0.71 -7.90 -14.59
N VAL A 112 -1.79 -7.15 -14.43
CA VAL A 112 -2.91 -7.12 -15.35
C VAL A 112 -3.12 -5.69 -15.79
N ASP A 113 -3.29 -5.51 -17.09
CA ASP A 113 -3.60 -4.24 -17.76
C ASP A 113 -4.81 -4.42 -18.69
N GLY A 114 -5.47 -3.33 -19.10
CA GLY A 114 -6.61 -3.33 -20.01
C GLY A 114 -7.89 -2.77 -19.38
N ALA A 115 -8.97 -3.54 -19.34
CA ALA A 115 -10.22 -3.13 -18.72
C ALA A 115 -10.13 -2.87 -17.21
N GLU A 116 -9.14 -3.47 -16.54
CA GLU A 116 -8.81 -3.16 -15.16
C GLU A 116 -7.31 -3.31 -14.97
N ARG A 117 -6.71 -2.40 -14.20
CA ARG A 117 -5.29 -2.43 -13.89
C ARG A 117 -5.05 -2.91 -12.46
N MET A 118 -4.19 -3.92 -12.30
CA MET A 118 -3.85 -4.48 -10.98
C MET A 118 -2.46 -5.12 -10.99
N ALA A 119 -1.85 -5.21 -9.81
CA ALA A 119 -0.69 -6.06 -9.56
C ALA A 119 -0.91 -6.95 -8.32
N ARG A 120 -0.24 -8.11 -8.30
CA ARG A 120 -0.21 -9.05 -7.17
C ARG A 120 1.20 -9.59 -6.96
N TYR A 121 1.59 -9.69 -5.69
CA TYR A 121 2.91 -10.18 -5.26
C TYR A 121 2.82 -11.33 -4.25
N VAL A 122 1.75 -11.34 -3.47
CA VAL A 122 1.51 -12.33 -2.41
C VAL A 122 0.48 -13.34 -2.93
N PRO A 123 0.76 -14.65 -2.87
CA PRO A 123 -0.23 -15.65 -3.23
C PRO A 123 -1.38 -15.66 -2.21
N ASP A 124 -2.60 -15.93 -2.66
CA ASP A 124 -3.73 -16.16 -1.76
C ASP A 124 -3.57 -17.46 -0.96
N ALA A 125 -2.82 -18.41 -1.52
CA ALA A 125 -2.42 -19.62 -0.80
C ALA A 125 -1.13 -20.21 -1.36
N TYR A 126 -0.23 -20.62 -0.46
CA TYR A 126 0.80 -21.61 -0.74
C TYR A 126 0.21 -23.01 -0.57
N LEU A 127 0.24 -23.82 -1.63
CA LEU A 127 -0.36 -25.16 -1.65
C LEU A 127 0.64 -26.25 -1.22
N GLY A 128 1.89 -25.86 -0.90
CA GLY A 128 3.00 -26.77 -0.65
C GLY A 128 3.66 -27.25 -1.94
N GLY A 129 4.85 -27.85 -1.82
CA GLY A 129 5.58 -28.39 -2.97
C GLY A 129 5.90 -27.34 -4.05
N CYS A 130 6.16 -26.09 -3.65
CA CYS A 130 6.42 -24.98 -4.55
C CYS A 130 5.28 -24.74 -5.55
N SER A 131 4.03 -24.88 -5.07
CA SER A 131 2.81 -24.57 -5.80
C SER A 131 2.06 -23.41 -5.13
N TYR A 132 1.70 -22.42 -5.94
CA TYR A 132 1.18 -21.12 -5.49
C TYR A 132 -0.12 -20.82 -6.19
N ARG A 133 -1.15 -20.39 -5.45
CA ARG A 133 -2.42 -19.94 -6.01
C ARG A 133 -2.58 -18.43 -5.88
N PHE A 134 -2.87 -17.78 -7.00
CA PHE A 134 -3.28 -16.40 -7.08
C PHE A 134 -4.71 -16.32 -7.63
N SER A 135 -5.62 -15.73 -6.88
CA SER A 135 -7.03 -15.60 -7.19
C SER A 135 -7.29 -14.18 -7.68
N LEU A 136 -7.45 -14.04 -8.98
CA LEU A 136 -7.75 -12.77 -9.62
C LEU A 136 -9.26 -12.62 -9.73
N ARG A 137 -9.76 -11.45 -9.32
CA ARG A 137 -11.16 -11.08 -9.39
C ARG A 137 -11.21 -9.68 -9.98
N PHE A 138 -11.98 -9.51 -11.04
CA PHE A 138 -12.10 -8.27 -11.77
C PHE A 138 -13.45 -7.61 -11.48
N ASN A 139 -13.43 -6.33 -11.16
CA ASN A 139 -14.63 -5.51 -10.96
C ASN A 139 -15.13 -4.91 -12.28
N ASN A 140 -14.29 -4.86 -13.32
CA ASN A 140 -14.69 -4.41 -14.65
C ASN A 140 -14.75 -5.54 -15.67
N ALA A 141 -15.73 -5.45 -16.57
CA ALA A 141 -15.83 -6.34 -17.73
C ALA A 141 -14.94 -5.83 -18.87
N GLY A 142 -14.46 -6.73 -19.74
CA GLY A 142 -13.74 -6.37 -20.96
C GLY A 142 -12.40 -7.10 -21.17
N PRO A 143 -11.65 -6.70 -22.20
CA PRO A 143 -10.36 -7.31 -22.54
C PRO A 143 -9.30 -6.93 -21.52
N MET A 144 -8.45 -7.89 -21.17
CA MET A 144 -7.32 -7.71 -20.26
C MET A 144 -6.12 -8.50 -20.76
N SER A 145 -4.93 -7.99 -20.49
CA SER A 145 -3.67 -8.72 -20.69
C SER A 145 -3.05 -9.02 -19.34
N LEU A 146 -2.62 -10.26 -19.16
CA LEU A 146 -1.96 -10.73 -17.94
C LEU A 146 -0.53 -11.16 -18.24
N GLN A 147 0.39 -10.72 -17.38
CA GLN A 147 1.80 -11.06 -17.43
C GLN A 147 2.28 -11.53 -16.05
N ILE A 148 3.27 -12.43 -16.05
CA ILE A 148 3.79 -13.04 -14.82
C ILE A 148 5.32 -13.05 -14.91
N TRP A 149 5.98 -12.59 -13.85
CA TRP A 149 7.42 -12.66 -13.67
C TRP A 149 7.74 -13.50 -12.45
N HIS A 150 8.75 -14.36 -12.57
CA HIS A 150 9.37 -15.01 -11.41
C HIS A 150 10.44 -14.08 -10.87
N HIS A 151 10.05 -13.30 -9.87
CA HIS A 151 10.79 -12.13 -9.43
C HIS A 151 11.84 -12.45 -8.37
N TYR A 152 11.58 -13.44 -7.51
CA TYR A 152 12.49 -13.86 -6.45
C TYR A 152 12.54 -15.39 -6.32
N GLU A 153 13.70 -15.91 -5.93
CA GLU A 153 13.95 -17.32 -5.62
C GLU A 153 14.28 -17.52 -4.16
N THR A 154 14.30 -18.77 -3.69
CA THR A 154 14.95 -19.19 -2.43
C THR A 154 14.64 -18.27 -1.23
N TYR A 155 13.36 -17.87 -1.13
CA TYR A 155 12.80 -16.97 -0.11
C TYR A 155 13.36 -15.54 -0.09
N PHE A 156 14.11 -15.09 -1.10
CA PHE A 156 14.62 -13.72 -1.19
C PHE A 156 13.52 -12.64 -1.15
N SER A 157 12.27 -13.00 -1.46
CA SER A 157 11.12 -12.11 -1.28
C SER A 157 10.88 -11.72 0.19
N TYR A 158 11.39 -12.49 1.17
CA TYR A 158 11.19 -12.24 2.61
C TYR A 158 12.40 -12.64 3.49
N TRP A 159 13.60 -12.86 2.95
CA TRP A 159 14.72 -13.40 3.73
C TRP A 159 15.39 -12.35 4.63
N GLU A 160 14.85 -12.11 5.83
CA GLU A 160 15.33 -11.11 6.80
C GLU A 160 16.72 -11.40 7.38
N ASN A 161 17.08 -12.67 7.51
CA ASN A 161 18.41 -13.08 7.98
C ASN A 161 19.48 -12.94 6.89
N ASN A 162 19.07 -12.74 5.63
CA ASN A 162 20.00 -12.40 4.57
C ASN A 162 20.19 -10.88 4.55
N MET A 163 21.44 -10.45 4.63
CA MET A 163 21.79 -9.04 4.62
C MET A 163 22.11 -8.51 3.21
N GLU A 164 22.13 -9.38 2.20
CA GLU A 164 22.34 -8.97 0.81
C GLU A 164 21.08 -8.38 0.17
N TRP A 165 21.29 -7.57 -0.86
CA TRP A 165 20.21 -7.11 -1.75
C TRP A 165 19.54 -8.33 -2.39
N PRO A 166 18.20 -8.46 -2.37
CA PRO A 166 17.48 -9.56 -2.98
C PRO A 166 17.50 -9.37 -4.50
N PRO A 167 18.28 -10.17 -5.26
CA PRO A 167 18.41 -9.98 -6.68
C PRO A 167 17.04 -10.12 -7.33
N GLN A 168 16.65 -9.08 -8.03
CA GLN A 168 15.36 -9.05 -8.71
C GLN A 168 15.56 -9.65 -10.09
N ALA A 169 14.73 -10.63 -10.43
CA ALA A 169 14.75 -11.23 -11.75
C ALA A 169 13.72 -10.55 -12.65
N THR A 170 14.00 -9.31 -13.06
CA THR A 170 13.04 -8.52 -13.86
C THR A 170 12.92 -9.00 -15.32
N GLU A 171 13.88 -9.77 -15.82
CA GLU A 171 13.84 -10.40 -17.16
C GLU A 171 13.14 -11.78 -17.19
N ARG A 172 12.83 -12.39 -16.03
CA ARG A 172 12.28 -13.76 -15.96
C ARG A 172 10.77 -13.80 -16.17
N VAL A 173 10.35 -13.39 -17.37
CA VAL A 173 8.96 -13.57 -17.82
C VAL A 173 8.62 -15.05 -17.83
N MET A 174 7.46 -15.41 -17.31
CA MET A 174 7.03 -16.80 -17.15
C MET A 174 6.26 -17.32 -18.37
N LEU A 175 5.38 -16.50 -18.92
CA LEU A 175 4.52 -16.86 -20.05
C LEU A 175 5.22 -16.58 -21.37
N ARG A 176 5.00 -17.42 -22.38
CA ARG A 176 5.57 -17.23 -23.72
C ARG A 176 5.07 -15.96 -24.42
N SER A 177 3.85 -15.57 -24.10
CA SER A 177 3.21 -14.33 -24.54
C SER A 177 2.25 -13.89 -23.44
N PRO A 178 1.88 -12.60 -23.35
CA PRO A 178 0.83 -12.16 -22.45
C PRO A 178 -0.43 -13.02 -22.62
N LEU A 179 -1.05 -13.39 -21.51
CA LEU A 179 -2.32 -14.10 -21.53
C LEU A 179 -3.43 -13.07 -21.74
N TYR A 180 -4.09 -13.12 -22.89
CA TYR A 180 -5.27 -12.31 -23.15
C TYR A 180 -6.52 -12.99 -22.59
N LEU A 181 -7.24 -12.26 -21.75
CA LEU A 181 -8.51 -12.67 -21.15
C LEU A 181 -9.58 -11.67 -21.57
N GLU A 182 -10.82 -12.15 -21.55
CA GLU A 182 -11.99 -11.29 -21.67
C GLU A 182 -12.90 -11.59 -20.47
N ALA A 183 -12.97 -10.66 -19.53
CA ALA A 183 -13.76 -10.79 -18.32
C ALA A 183 -15.23 -10.44 -18.63
N CYS A 184 -16.14 -11.37 -18.34
CA CYS A 184 -17.59 -11.18 -18.52
C CYS A 184 -18.00 -10.59 -19.88
N VAL A 185 -17.77 -11.32 -20.98
CA VAL A 185 -18.10 -10.92 -22.37
C VAL A 185 -19.53 -10.38 -22.56
N SER A 186 -20.49 -10.88 -21.78
CA SER A 186 -21.89 -10.45 -21.85
C SER A 186 -22.18 -9.14 -21.12
N CYS A 187 -21.23 -8.62 -20.35
CA CYS A 187 -21.36 -7.38 -19.59
C CYS A 187 -20.70 -6.22 -20.35
N ARG A 188 -21.28 -5.03 -20.22
CA ARG A 188 -20.68 -3.82 -20.79
C ARG A 188 -19.48 -3.39 -19.94
N SER A 189 -18.31 -3.22 -20.57
CA SER A 189 -17.15 -2.58 -19.95
C SER A 189 -17.49 -1.17 -19.47
N PHE A 190 -17.20 -0.91 -18.21
CA PHE A 190 -17.26 0.42 -17.62
C PHE A 190 -16.00 1.19 -18.01
N VAL A 191 -16.18 2.46 -18.36
CA VAL A 191 -15.09 3.41 -18.59
C VAL A 191 -15.31 4.52 -17.60
N ALA A 192 -14.29 4.80 -16.79
CA ALA A 192 -14.38 5.82 -15.78
C ALA A 192 -14.57 7.19 -16.46
N PRO A 193 -15.47 8.05 -15.97
CA PRO A 193 -15.62 9.37 -16.54
C PRO A 193 -14.26 10.10 -16.44
N PRO A 194 -13.76 10.65 -17.57
CA PRO A 194 -12.53 11.43 -17.54
C PRO A 194 -12.74 12.59 -16.57
N SER A 195 -11.71 12.89 -15.79
CA SER A 195 -11.84 13.81 -14.68
C SER A 195 -11.90 15.31 -15.10
N GLY A 196 -11.81 15.64 -16.40
CA GLY A 196 -11.68 17.02 -16.89
C GLY A 196 -12.96 17.76 -17.34
N VAL A 197 -12.93 19.09 -17.21
CA VAL A 197 -14.02 20.08 -17.45
C VAL A 197 -14.47 20.18 -18.93
N ASN A 198 -13.73 19.63 -19.89
CA ASN A 198 -14.07 19.68 -21.32
C ASN A 198 -14.40 18.32 -21.94
N ALA A 199 -14.53 17.27 -21.13
CA ALA A 199 -15.09 16.03 -21.64
C ALA A 199 -16.58 16.23 -21.86
N THR A 200 -16.95 16.62 -23.08
CA THR A 200 -18.34 16.56 -23.54
C THR A 200 -18.72 15.08 -23.58
N LEU A 201 -19.15 14.53 -22.45
CA LEU A 201 -19.74 13.20 -22.37
C LEU A 201 -20.96 13.21 -23.28
N LEU A 202 -20.83 12.67 -24.49
CA LEU A 202 -21.93 12.55 -25.45
C LEU A 202 -23.07 11.67 -24.93
N ILE A 203 -22.90 11.01 -23.80
CA ILE A 203 -23.92 10.24 -23.11
C ILE A 203 -23.68 10.41 -21.61
N ALA A 204 -24.40 11.35 -20.97
CA ALA A 204 -24.50 11.35 -19.52
C ALA A 204 -25.09 9.99 -19.09
N PRO A 205 -24.47 9.24 -18.16
CA PRO A 205 -25.12 8.06 -17.61
C PRO A 205 -26.47 8.49 -17.01
N PRO A 206 -27.52 7.67 -17.14
CA PRO A 206 -28.82 7.99 -16.55
C PRO A 206 -28.63 8.19 -15.05
N THR A 207 -28.94 9.40 -14.57
CA THR A 207 -29.02 9.83 -13.17
C THR A 207 -28.50 8.80 -12.17
N ALA A 208 -27.17 8.76 -11.99
CA ALA A 208 -26.57 7.90 -10.98
C ALA A 208 -27.17 8.29 -9.62
N GLN A 209 -27.72 7.32 -8.89
CA GLN A 209 -28.18 7.59 -7.53
C GLN A 209 -27.00 8.10 -6.70
N PRO A 210 -27.20 9.12 -5.85
CA PRO A 210 -26.15 9.61 -4.97
C PRO A 210 -25.58 8.44 -4.15
N GLN A 211 -24.28 8.19 -4.27
CA GLN A 211 -23.60 7.19 -3.46
C GLN A 211 -23.19 7.81 -2.11
N PRO A 212 -23.22 7.04 -1.00
CA PRO A 212 -22.66 7.48 0.27
C PRO A 212 -21.19 7.88 0.13
N ALA A 213 -20.74 8.78 1.01
CA ALA A 213 -19.34 9.13 1.13
C ALA A 213 -18.51 7.90 1.53
N CYS A 214 -17.33 7.76 0.96
CA CYS A 214 -16.37 6.73 1.36
C CYS A 214 -15.90 6.94 2.82
N SER A 215 -15.38 5.86 3.42
CA SER A 215 -14.90 5.87 4.81
C SER A 215 -13.89 6.99 5.05
N THR A 216 -14.03 7.71 6.16
CA THR A 216 -13.08 8.74 6.60
C THR A 216 -12.06 8.21 7.62
N SER A 217 -12.14 6.93 8.00
CA SER A 217 -11.23 6.32 8.98
C SER A 217 -10.44 5.12 8.44
N GLU A 218 -11.09 4.27 7.66
CA GLU A 218 -10.49 3.05 7.12
C GLU A 218 -10.06 3.25 5.66
N PRO A 219 -9.10 2.45 5.15
CA PRO A 219 -8.67 2.54 3.76
C PRO A 219 -9.82 2.22 2.82
N VAL A 220 -9.83 2.86 1.65
CA VAL A 220 -10.84 2.64 0.61
C VAL A 220 -10.26 1.74 -0.46
N TYR A 221 -10.78 0.53 -0.57
CA TYR A 221 -10.37 -0.39 -1.64
C TYR A 221 -11.19 -0.16 -2.90
N GLY A 222 -10.63 -0.50 -4.05
CA GLY A 222 -11.25 -0.22 -5.35
C GLY A 222 -10.48 -0.82 -6.51
N SER A 223 -10.75 -0.30 -7.71
CA SER A 223 -10.14 -0.75 -8.96
C SER A 223 -9.69 0.42 -9.81
N TYR A 224 -8.58 0.25 -10.52
CA TYR A 224 -8.15 1.19 -11.55
C TYR A 224 -8.85 0.86 -12.87
N ILE A 225 -9.76 1.74 -13.25
CA ILE A 225 -10.60 1.61 -14.45
C ILE A 225 -10.12 2.61 -15.51
N PRO A 226 -9.99 2.20 -16.78
CA PRO A 226 -9.55 3.09 -17.84
C PRO A 226 -10.54 4.25 -18.04
N VAL A 227 -10.03 5.43 -18.38
CA VAL A 227 -10.87 6.61 -18.70
C VAL A 227 -11.30 6.66 -20.17
N SER A 228 -10.80 5.74 -20.99
CA SER A 228 -11.04 5.66 -22.43
C SER A 228 -11.06 4.20 -22.91
N TYR A 229 -11.89 3.89 -23.90
CA TYR A 229 -11.90 2.59 -24.58
C TYR A 229 -10.61 2.30 -25.39
N MET A 230 -9.79 3.32 -25.68
CA MET A 230 -8.51 3.08 -26.35
C MET A 230 -7.49 2.48 -25.39
N GLU A 231 -7.53 2.86 -24.10
CA GLU A 231 -6.63 2.35 -23.07
C GLU A 231 -6.86 0.87 -22.78
N THR A 232 -8.08 0.35 -23.01
CA THR A 232 -8.36 -1.09 -22.80
C THR A 232 -7.64 -2.01 -23.79
N HIS A 233 -7.15 -1.46 -24.92
CA HIS A 233 -6.57 -2.26 -26.02
C HIS A 233 -5.05 -2.17 -26.10
N ASN A 234 -4.42 -1.24 -25.36
CA ASN A 234 -2.98 -1.02 -25.43
C ASN A 234 -2.26 -1.80 -24.31
N SER A 235 -2.12 -3.11 -24.48
CA SER A 235 -1.32 -3.92 -23.56
C SER A 235 0.16 -3.64 -23.79
N LEU A 236 0.84 -3.09 -22.78
CA LEU A 236 2.26 -2.76 -22.86
C LEU A 236 3.10 -4.02 -22.60
N PHE A 237 3.93 -4.40 -23.58
CA PHE A 237 4.57 -5.71 -23.64
C PHE A 237 5.91 -5.81 -22.88
N ASN A 238 6.58 -4.69 -22.62
CA ASN A 238 7.97 -4.70 -22.14
C ASN A 238 8.09 -4.07 -20.75
N PHE A 239 8.82 -4.76 -19.87
CA PHE A 239 9.07 -4.33 -18.49
C PHE A 239 9.96 -3.07 -18.40
N TYR A 240 10.85 -2.86 -19.38
CA TYR A 240 11.87 -1.79 -19.36
C TYR A 240 11.61 -0.61 -20.28
N GLU A 241 10.50 -0.60 -21.02
CA GLU A 241 10.14 0.62 -21.73
C GLU A 241 9.45 1.53 -20.71
N PRO A 242 10.11 2.61 -20.23
CA PRO A 242 9.44 3.58 -19.38
C PRO A 242 8.20 4.01 -20.15
N LEU A 243 7.04 3.72 -19.56
CA LEU A 243 5.80 4.07 -20.21
C LEU A 243 5.84 5.58 -20.43
N PRO A 244 5.49 6.09 -21.65
CA PRO A 244 5.19 7.51 -21.75
C PRO A 244 4.18 7.80 -20.65
N ALA A 245 4.38 8.89 -19.90
CA ALA A 245 3.64 9.14 -18.68
C ALA A 245 2.14 8.95 -18.97
N ASN A 246 1.58 7.83 -18.53
CA ASN A 246 0.19 7.44 -18.79
C ASN A 246 -0.72 8.21 -17.82
N GLN A 247 -0.48 9.51 -17.73
CA GLN A 247 -1.22 10.43 -16.88
C GLN A 247 -2.67 10.40 -17.33
N ASN A 248 -3.57 10.11 -16.40
CA ASN A 248 -4.99 10.00 -16.64
C ASN A 248 -5.36 8.87 -17.61
N ALA A 249 -4.62 7.77 -17.68
CA ALA A 249 -5.06 6.60 -18.44
C ALA A 249 -6.10 5.79 -17.66
N TYR A 250 -5.93 5.75 -16.34
CA TYR A 250 -6.81 5.07 -15.40
C TYR A 250 -7.33 6.02 -14.33
N LYS A 251 -8.42 5.62 -13.70
CA LYS A 251 -8.98 6.28 -12.52
C LYS A 251 -9.28 5.25 -11.47
N PHE A 252 -8.92 5.55 -10.23
CA PHE A 252 -9.32 4.72 -9.11
C PHE A 252 -10.82 4.89 -8.84
N VAL A 253 -11.54 3.79 -8.84
CA VAL A 253 -12.98 3.72 -8.57
C VAL A 253 -13.16 2.92 -7.27
N PRO A 254 -13.61 3.56 -6.17
CA PRO A 254 -13.89 2.87 -4.93
C PRO A 254 -14.86 1.69 -5.09
N ALA A 255 -14.57 0.59 -4.40
CA ALA A 255 -15.48 -0.54 -4.26
C ALA A 255 -16.56 -0.23 -3.20
N GLY A 256 -17.70 -0.94 -3.26
CA GLY A 256 -18.69 -0.93 -2.18
C GLY A 256 -19.72 0.20 -2.22
N ASN A 257 -20.08 0.71 -3.40
CA ASN A 257 -21.09 1.75 -3.59
C ASN A 257 -20.81 3.04 -2.80
N CYS A 258 -19.55 3.45 -2.65
CA CYS A 258 -19.19 4.76 -2.12
C CYS A 258 -18.49 5.61 -3.18
N GLN A 259 -18.49 6.92 -2.95
CA GLN A 259 -17.72 7.88 -3.73
C GLN A 259 -16.99 8.85 -2.80
N TYR A 260 -15.84 9.35 -3.24
CA TYR A 260 -15.24 10.50 -2.58
C TYR A 260 -16.12 11.73 -2.84
N THR A 261 -16.44 12.49 -1.80
CA THR A 261 -17.38 13.64 -1.87
C THR A 261 -16.76 14.94 -1.35
N HIS A 262 -15.44 15.00 -1.16
CA HIS A 262 -14.75 16.17 -0.62
C HIS A 262 -14.33 17.15 -1.72
N ASP A 263 -14.21 18.42 -1.37
CA ASP A 263 -13.88 19.50 -2.32
C ASP A 263 -12.42 19.48 -2.79
N GLY A 264 -11.56 18.65 -2.17
CA GLY A 264 -10.15 18.46 -2.58
C GLY A 264 -9.93 17.48 -3.75
N LEU A 265 -10.99 16.96 -4.37
CA LEU A 265 -10.87 16.11 -5.55
C LEU A 265 -10.24 16.84 -6.72
N ARG A 266 -9.59 16.11 -7.62
CA ARG A 266 -8.99 16.73 -8.81
C ARG A 266 -10.11 17.35 -9.64
N TYR A 267 -9.86 18.54 -10.19
CA TYR A 267 -10.79 19.28 -11.06
C TYR A 267 -12.06 19.83 -10.38
N THR A 268 -12.17 19.79 -9.06
CA THR A 268 -13.22 20.52 -8.31
C THR A 268 -12.74 21.89 -7.87
N LYS A 269 -13.64 22.73 -7.36
CA LYS A 269 -13.25 23.94 -6.63
C LYS A 269 -12.89 23.57 -5.20
N HIS A 270 -11.80 24.12 -4.68
CA HIS A 270 -11.30 23.80 -3.34
C HIS A 270 -11.80 24.76 -2.24
N ASP A 271 -12.78 25.60 -2.55
CA ASP A 271 -13.30 26.60 -1.59
C ASP A 271 -13.77 25.94 -0.28
N GLY A 272 -14.38 24.74 -0.36
CA GLY A 272 -14.78 23.97 0.83
C GLY A 272 -13.60 23.57 1.72
N CYS A 273 -12.41 23.35 1.16
CA CYS A 273 -11.19 23.04 1.91
C CYS A 273 -10.69 24.19 2.78
N PHE A 274 -11.06 25.43 2.44
CA PHE A 274 -10.59 26.64 3.10
C PHE A 274 -11.71 27.39 3.83
N SER A 275 -12.97 27.06 3.55
CA SER A 275 -14.12 27.67 4.20
C SER A 275 -14.34 27.20 5.65
N GLN A 276 -13.66 26.12 6.05
CA GLN A 276 -13.79 25.54 7.38
C GLN A 276 -13.02 26.33 8.45
N GLN A 277 -13.21 25.94 9.72
CA GLN A 277 -12.41 26.44 10.82
C GLN A 277 -10.92 26.17 10.57
N LYS A 278 -10.07 27.13 10.96
CA LYS A 278 -8.62 27.02 10.85
C LYS A 278 -8.12 25.66 11.34
N SER A 279 -7.37 24.97 10.47
CA SER A 279 -6.79 23.67 10.70
C SER A 279 -5.28 23.70 10.48
N SER A 280 -4.52 22.98 11.28
CA SER A 280 -3.07 22.80 11.11
C SER A 280 -2.70 21.32 11.05
N VAL A 281 -1.90 20.94 10.06
CA VAL A 281 -1.49 19.56 9.78
C VAL A 281 0.03 19.47 9.86
N LEU A 282 0.54 18.53 10.66
CA LEU A 282 1.95 18.17 10.72
C LEU A 282 2.15 16.78 10.11
N LEU A 283 3.03 16.70 9.11
CA LEU A 283 3.34 15.50 8.37
C LEU A 283 4.80 15.09 8.65
N HIS A 284 5.01 13.92 9.26
CA HIS A 284 6.32 13.31 9.46
C HIS A 284 6.49 12.07 8.58
N GLY A 285 7.64 11.98 7.92
CA GLY A 285 8.00 10.77 7.20
C GLY A 285 9.17 10.94 6.26
N ASP A 286 9.25 10.02 5.30
CA ASP A 286 10.29 10.00 4.28
C ASP A 286 9.90 10.76 3.00
N SER A 287 10.56 10.44 1.89
CA SER A 287 10.34 11.09 0.60
C SER A 287 8.97 10.82 0.01
N HIS A 288 8.29 9.74 0.39
CA HIS A 288 6.91 9.50 -0.02
C HIS A 288 5.93 10.39 0.72
N GLN A 289 6.19 10.68 2.01
CA GLN A 289 5.42 11.67 2.76
C GLN A 289 5.62 13.07 2.20
N ARG A 290 6.84 13.39 1.75
CA ARG A 290 7.13 14.64 1.05
C ARG A 290 6.37 14.75 -0.28
N VAL A 291 6.37 13.69 -1.09
CA VAL A 291 5.60 13.65 -2.34
C VAL A 291 4.10 13.80 -2.06
N LEU A 292 3.58 13.18 -1.01
CA LEU A 292 2.19 13.35 -0.59
C LEU A 292 1.89 14.80 -0.17
N TYR A 293 2.80 15.43 0.58
CA TYR A 293 2.72 16.85 0.94
C TYR A 293 2.71 17.76 -0.31
N ASP A 294 3.68 17.58 -1.21
CA ASP A 294 3.79 18.38 -2.44
C ASP A 294 2.56 18.17 -3.33
N GLY A 295 2.06 16.93 -3.40
CA GLY A 295 0.85 16.58 -4.15
C GLY A 295 -0.40 17.24 -3.58
N LEU A 296 -0.50 17.32 -2.24
CA LEU A 296 -1.58 18.02 -1.55
C LEU A 296 -1.53 19.52 -1.84
N VAL A 297 -0.35 20.15 -1.71
CA VAL A 297 -0.17 21.58 -2.01
C VAL A 297 -0.47 21.87 -3.47
N HIS A 298 0.02 21.03 -4.39
CA HIS A 298 -0.23 21.13 -5.81
C HIS A 298 -1.74 21.08 -6.11
N ARG A 299 -2.43 20.07 -5.57
CA ARG A 299 -3.88 19.90 -5.73
C ARG A 299 -4.64 21.11 -5.19
N LEU A 300 -4.43 21.47 -3.93
CA LEU A 300 -5.16 22.56 -3.26
C LEU A 300 -4.87 23.95 -3.85
N SER A 301 -3.75 24.11 -4.55
CA SER A 301 -3.46 25.33 -5.34
C SER A 301 -4.26 25.44 -6.65
N GLY A 302 -5.16 24.48 -6.91
CA GLY A 302 -6.02 24.45 -8.10
C GLY A 302 -5.36 23.88 -9.35
N GLN A 303 -4.21 23.20 -9.20
CA GLN A 303 -3.55 22.55 -10.33
C GLN A 303 -4.35 21.31 -10.77
N GLN A 304 -4.52 21.19 -12.08
CA GLN A 304 -5.35 20.16 -12.70
C GLN A 304 -4.55 19.01 -13.32
N TRP A 305 -3.22 19.09 -13.34
CA TRP A 305 -2.34 18.01 -13.77
C TRP A 305 -1.83 17.19 -12.57
N THR A 306 -1.20 16.05 -12.86
CA THR A 306 -0.56 15.24 -11.81
C THR A 306 0.77 15.91 -11.42
N LEU A 307 1.14 15.87 -10.14
CA LEU A 307 2.45 16.34 -9.70
C LEU A 307 3.57 15.57 -10.43
N ASP A 308 4.48 16.30 -11.04
CA ASP A 308 5.62 15.79 -11.82
C ASP A 308 6.96 15.89 -11.08
N GLU A 309 7.09 16.85 -10.17
CA GLU A 309 8.32 17.07 -9.40
C GLU A 309 8.06 17.20 -7.90
N SER A 310 9.00 16.72 -7.09
CA SER A 310 9.02 16.93 -5.64
C SER A 310 10.41 17.38 -5.20
N GLU A 311 10.55 18.66 -4.87
CA GLU A 311 11.82 19.23 -4.42
C GLU A 311 12.29 18.54 -3.14
N LYS A 312 13.56 18.10 -3.09
CA LYS A 312 14.15 17.49 -1.90
C LYS A 312 14.46 18.57 -0.85
N SER A 313 13.61 18.71 0.15
CA SER A 313 13.85 19.55 1.33
C SER A 313 13.63 18.76 2.61
N GLY A 314 14.39 19.10 3.66
CA GLY A 314 14.23 18.55 5.01
C GLY A 314 13.02 19.10 5.76
N HIS A 315 12.49 20.24 5.32
CA HIS A 315 11.32 20.89 5.90
C HIS A 315 10.58 21.70 4.83
N LYS A 316 9.25 21.66 4.84
CA LYS A 316 8.40 22.44 3.92
C LYS A 316 7.15 22.91 4.66
N ASN A 317 6.64 24.08 4.30
CA ASN A 317 5.34 24.52 4.78
C ASN A 317 4.56 25.28 3.72
N ALA A 318 3.24 25.23 3.85
CA ALA A 318 2.30 25.92 2.97
C ALA A 318 1.13 26.42 3.81
N THR A 319 0.63 27.60 3.46
CA THR A 319 -0.55 28.20 4.08
C THR A 319 -1.58 28.51 3.02
N PHE A 320 -2.78 27.98 3.20
CA PHE A 320 -4.02 28.41 2.55
C PHE A 320 -4.89 29.07 3.62
N ASP A 321 -5.92 29.86 3.25
CA ASP A 321 -6.67 30.74 4.16
C ASP A 321 -6.87 30.19 5.59
N ASN A 322 -7.54 29.03 5.72
CA ASN A 322 -7.78 28.35 7.00
C ASN A 322 -7.04 27.01 7.12
N LEU A 323 -5.96 26.79 6.38
CA LEU A 323 -5.21 25.54 6.40
C LEU A 323 -3.71 25.80 6.42
N TYR A 324 -3.04 25.35 7.49
CA TYR A 324 -1.58 25.31 7.57
C TYR A 324 -1.10 23.87 7.42
N LEU A 325 -0.13 23.65 6.53
CA LEU A 325 0.51 22.35 6.29
C LEU A 325 1.99 22.47 6.58
N ASP A 326 2.53 21.54 7.36
CA ASP A 326 3.94 21.49 7.76
C ASP A 326 4.49 20.07 7.54
N PHE A 327 5.57 19.94 6.79
CA PHE A 327 6.24 18.69 6.54
C PHE A 327 7.63 18.69 7.18
N GLN A 328 7.91 17.64 7.95
CA GLN A 328 9.20 17.37 8.55
C GLN A 328 9.79 16.05 8.03
N TRP A 329 11.02 16.12 7.52
CA TRP A 329 11.78 14.96 7.07
C TRP A 329 12.22 14.11 8.27
N ASP A 330 11.59 12.95 8.41
CA ASP A 330 11.89 11.96 9.44
C ASP A 330 11.81 10.55 8.83
N PRO A 331 12.78 10.17 7.98
CA PRO A 331 12.69 8.96 7.18
C PRO A 331 12.75 7.69 8.03
N SER A 332 13.45 7.76 9.17
CA SER A 332 13.53 6.67 10.14
C SER A 332 12.37 6.68 11.15
N GLY A 333 11.61 7.77 11.23
CA GLY A 333 10.57 7.96 12.24
C GLY A 333 11.10 8.15 13.67
N GLU A 334 12.39 8.43 13.85
CA GLU A 334 13.00 8.57 15.18
C GLU A 334 12.45 9.80 15.91
N GLY A 335 12.10 10.85 15.16
CA GLY A 335 11.44 12.04 15.68
C GLY A 335 10.11 11.70 16.36
N LEU A 336 9.36 10.73 15.81
CA LEU A 336 8.07 10.30 16.37
C LEU A 336 8.15 9.84 17.82
N LEU A 337 9.27 9.24 18.24
CA LEU A 337 9.46 8.71 19.59
C LEU A 337 9.90 9.77 20.61
N VAL A 338 10.33 10.94 20.13
CA VAL A 338 10.80 12.05 20.97
C VAL A 338 9.90 13.27 20.90
N LEU A 339 8.81 13.22 20.12
CA LEU A 339 7.81 14.28 20.05
C LEU A 339 7.32 14.66 21.45
N ASP A 340 7.16 15.96 21.68
CA ASP A 340 6.67 16.52 22.93
C ASP A 340 5.42 17.41 22.76
N CYS A 341 4.87 17.88 23.89
CA CYS A 341 3.68 18.74 23.85
C CYS A 341 3.94 20.03 23.07
N ALA A 342 5.12 20.65 23.21
CA ALA A 342 5.39 21.95 22.59
C ALA A 342 5.39 21.84 21.06
N GLU A 343 5.89 20.74 20.53
CA GLU A 343 5.92 20.46 19.09
C GLU A 343 4.51 20.20 18.53
N ILE A 344 3.69 19.38 19.21
CA ILE A 344 2.38 18.98 18.66
C ILE A 344 1.23 19.92 19.02
N GLN A 345 1.39 20.83 19.99
CA GLN A 345 0.30 21.69 20.47
C GLN A 345 -0.24 22.61 19.36
N ALA A 346 0.61 23.01 18.41
CA ALA A 346 0.23 23.87 17.30
C ALA A 346 -0.60 23.14 16.21
N PHE A 347 -0.74 21.82 16.28
CA PHE A 347 -1.29 20.99 15.21
C PHE A 347 -2.57 20.24 15.60
N ASP A 348 -3.57 20.34 14.72
CA ASP A 348 -4.87 19.65 14.82
C ASP A 348 -4.84 18.24 14.24
N VAL A 349 -3.96 18.00 13.27
CA VAL A 349 -3.80 16.72 12.59
C VAL A 349 -2.33 16.33 12.59
N LEU A 350 -2.04 15.10 13.00
CA LEU A 350 -0.71 14.49 12.88
C LEU A 350 -0.77 13.36 11.87
N VAL A 351 0.14 13.37 10.90
CA VAL A 351 0.21 12.40 9.81
C VAL A 351 1.58 11.76 9.80
N PHE A 352 1.63 10.43 9.91
CA PHE A 352 2.88 9.67 9.89
C PHE A 352 2.94 8.69 8.72
N SER A 353 4.08 8.68 8.04
CA SER A 353 4.40 7.72 6.98
C SER A 353 5.85 7.27 7.11
N VAL A 354 6.04 6.07 7.66
CA VAL A 354 7.36 5.48 7.90
C VAL A 354 7.36 4.01 7.52
N GLY A 355 8.51 3.52 7.06
CA GLY A 355 8.73 2.11 6.73
C GLY A 355 9.51 1.92 5.43
N HIS A 356 9.43 2.84 4.48
CA HIS A 356 10.19 2.74 3.23
C HIS A 356 11.70 2.92 3.48
N HIS A 357 12.14 3.75 4.42
CA HIS A 357 13.56 3.83 4.80
C HIS A 357 13.98 2.80 5.86
N LEU A 358 13.04 2.05 6.45
CA LEU A 358 13.32 0.99 7.43
C LEU A 358 13.71 -0.35 6.76
N HIS A 359 14.18 -0.32 5.51
CA HIS A 359 14.59 -1.49 4.72
C HIS A 359 15.54 -2.47 5.45
N ARG A 360 16.32 -1.97 6.42
CA ARG A 360 17.24 -2.78 7.25
C ARG A 360 16.63 -3.38 8.50
N TYR A 361 15.40 -3.05 8.87
CA TYR A 361 14.79 -3.64 10.05
C TYR A 361 14.47 -5.11 9.79
N THR A 362 14.20 -5.90 10.82
CA THR A 362 13.41 -7.12 10.71
C THR A 362 11.94 -6.77 10.91
N THR A 363 11.02 -7.68 10.63
CA THR A 363 9.59 -7.47 10.88
C THR A 363 9.33 -7.29 12.38
N ALA A 364 10.08 -7.98 13.25
CA ALA A 364 10.00 -7.79 14.70
C ALA A 364 10.45 -6.37 15.12
N GLN A 365 11.56 -5.88 14.57
CA GLN A 365 12.04 -4.52 14.82
C GLN A 365 11.05 -3.47 14.30
N TYR A 366 10.48 -3.69 13.10
CA TYR A 366 9.46 -2.81 12.55
C TYR A 366 8.21 -2.79 13.42
N PHE A 367 7.73 -3.96 13.85
CA PHE A 367 6.57 -4.08 14.74
C PHE A 367 6.78 -3.35 16.08
N GLU A 368 7.92 -3.56 16.72
CA GLU A 368 8.27 -2.91 17.99
C GLU A 368 8.35 -1.38 17.82
N PHE A 369 9.06 -0.94 16.80
CA PHE A 369 9.24 0.48 16.50
C PHE A 369 7.91 1.18 16.22
N ILE A 370 7.12 0.67 15.26
CA ILE A 370 5.87 1.32 14.86
C ILE A 370 4.81 1.24 15.96
N GLY A 371 4.80 0.14 16.74
CA GLY A 371 3.95 -0.01 17.91
C GLY A 371 4.29 1.03 18.99
N GLY A 372 5.58 1.22 19.28
CA GLY A 372 6.05 2.25 20.21
C GLY A 372 5.68 3.67 19.75
N ALA A 373 5.82 3.96 18.46
CA ALA A 373 5.42 5.26 17.90
C ALA A 373 3.92 5.53 18.04
N PHE A 374 3.07 4.55 17.72
CA PHE A 374 1.62 4.69 17.91
C PHE A 374 1.24 4.88 19.39
N GLU A 375 1.83 4.10 20.30
CA GLU A 375 1.56 4.24 21.73
C GLU A 375 1.96 5.62 22.26
N HIS A 376 3.20 6.05 21.97
CA HIS A 376 3.74 7.33 22.41
C HIS A 376 2.89 8.50 21.91
N VAL A 377 2.65 8.58 20.60
CA VAL A 377 1.94 9.73 20.02
C VAL A 377 0.46 9.74 20.38
N THR A 378 -0.19 8.58 20.53
CA THR A 378 -1.57 8.51 21.02
C THR A 378 -1.66 9.06 22.45
N LYS A 379 -0.75 8.65 23.33
CA LYS A 379 -0.69 9.15 24.70
C LYS A 379 -0.41 10.66 24.74
N LEU A 380 0.60 11.10 24.01
CA LEU A 380 0.96 12.51 23.89
C LEU A 380 -0.21 13.35 23.37
N SER A 381 -0.96 12.81 22.40
CA SER A 381 -2.12 13.49 21.83
C SER A 381 -3.27 13.66 22.81
N ALA A 382 -3.44 12.74 23.75
CA ALA A 382 -4.42 12.82 24.83
C ALA A 382 -4.01 13.82 25.92
N GLU A 383 -2.70 13.97 26.17
CA GLU A 383 -2.16 14.85 27.21
C GLU A 383 -2.02 16.32 26.74
N CYS A 384 -1.66 16.53 25.47
CA CYS A 384 -1.31 17.85 24.94
C CYS A 384 -2.38 18.36 23.96
N HIS A 385 -3.46 18.99 24.42
CA HIS A 385 -4.53 19.43 23.53
C HIS A 385 -4.08 20.49 22.49
N PRO A 386 -4.55 20.43 21.22
CA PRO A 386 -4.28 21.45 20.22
C PRO A 386 -4.68 22.85 20.69
N SER A 387 -3.91 23.88 20.33
CA SER A 387 -4.22 25.28 20.66
C SER A 387 -5.56 25.76 20.08
N SER A 388 -6.07 25.10 19.04
CA SER A 388 -7.38 25.36 18.45
C SER A 388 -8.55 24.94 19.37
N GLY A 389 -8.29 24.08 20.37
CA GLY A 389 -9.31 23.42 21.20
C GLY A 389 -9.99 22.21 20.54
N ARG A 390 -9.60 21.82 19.32
CA ARG A 390 -10.18 20.68 18.60
C ARG A 390 -9.64 19.35 19.14
N SER A 391 -10.40 18.28 18.94
CA SER A 391 -9.87 16.92 19.12
C SER A 391 -8.85 16.63 18.01
N ARG A 392 -7.65 16.19 18.40
CA ARG A 392 -6.57 15.90 17.45
C ARG A 392 -6.90 14.67 16.62
N GLN A 393 -6.69 14.78 15.31
CA GLN A 393 -6.79 13.65 14.39
C GLN A 393 -5.41 13.04 14.16
N LEU A 394 -5.37 11.70 14.08
CA LEU A 394 -4.16 10.94 13.87
C LEU A 394 -4.33 10.10 12.60
N VAL A 395 -3.42 10.25 11.65
CA VAL A 395 -3.47 9.58 10.35
C VAL A 395 -2.17 8.82 10.13
N TYR A 396 -2.29 7.55 9.77
CA TYR A 396 -1.17 6.72 9.35
C TYR A 396 -1.28 6.43 7.87
N VAL A 397 -0.20 6.66 7.13
CA VAL A 397 -0.06 6.29 5.73
C VAL A 397 0.93 5.14 5.65
N THR A 398 0.50 4.01 5.10
CA THR A 398 1.39 2.85 4.95
C THR A 398 2.53 3.17 3.98
N PRO A 399 3.68 2.47 4.04
CA PRO A 399 4.69 2.58 2.98
C PRO A 399 4.08 2.20 1.62
N PRO A 400 4.49 2.85 0.51
CA PRO A 400 4.01 2.49 -0.82
C PRO A 400 4.65 1.21 -1.33
N ALA A 401 4.12 0.71 -2.44
CA ALA A 401 4.75 -0.36 -3.20
C ALA A 401 6.17 0.04 -3.64
N VAL A 402 7.04 -0.96 -3.72
CA VAL A 402 8.46 -0.82 -4.05
C VAL A 402 8.60 -1.04 -5.54
N VAL A 403 9.11 -0.03 -6.23
CA VAL A 403 9.48 -0.13 -7.64
C VAL A 403 10.64 -1.11 -7.77
N PRO A 404 10.56 -2.10 -8.67
CA PRO A 404 11.67 -2.99 -8.95
C PRO A 404 12.91 -2.22 -9.44
N ARG A 405 14.08 -2.51 -8.87
CA ARG A 405 15.31 -1.78 -9.14
C ARG A 405 16.51 -2.71 -9.12
N GLU A 406 17.48 -2.44 -9.98
CA GLU A 406 18.74 -3.18 -10.08
C GLU A 406 19.97 -2.27 -10.16
N ASP A 407 19.81 -0.96 -9.98
CA ASP A 407 20.92 -0.01 -10.03
C ASP A 407 21.83 -0.08 -8.80
N HIS A 408 23.00 0.57 -8.88
CA HIS A 408 24.01 0.55 -7.83
C HIS A 408 23.50 1.06 -6.47
N PHE A 409 22.51 1.97 -6.41
CA PHE A 409 22.04 2.47 -5.11
C PHE A 409 21.39 1.36 -4.28
N VAL A 410 20.55 0.52 -4.89
CA VAL A 410 19.89 -0.58 -4.16
C VAL A 410 20.86 -1.71 -3.82
N GLN A 411 21.87 -1.94 -4.67
CA GLN A 411 22.91 -2.93 -4.41
C GLN A 411 23.85 -2.49 -3.29
N ASP A 412 24.38 -1.27 -3.34
CA ASP A 412 25.33 -0.72 -2.36
C ASP A 412 24.69 -0.51 -0.99
N LEU A 413 23.44 -0.05 -0.95
CA LEU A 413 22.68 0.10 0.30
C LEU A 413 22.22 -1.23 0.87
N LYS A 414 22.32 -2.31 0.09
CA LYS A 414 21.72 -3.62 0.36
C LYS A 414 20.24 -3.46 0.68
N ASP A 415 19.51 -2.86 -0.25
CA ASP A 415 18.10 -2.58 -0.08
C ASP A 415 17.30 -3.89 -0.04
N ARG A 416 16.71 -4.21 1.12
CA ARG A 416 15.98 -5.47 1.34
C ARG A 416 14.48 -5.32 1.21
N ARG A 417 14.03 -4.26 0.57
CA ARG A 417 12.60 -4.03 0.30
C ARG A 417 12.14 -4.90 -0.85
N THR A 418 11.02 -5.56 -0.61
CA THR A 418 10.28 -6.33 -1.61
C THR A 418 8.80 -6.00 -1.43
N ASN A 419 8.00 -6.12 -2.48
CA ASN A 419 6.57 -5.87 -2.36
C ASN A 419 5.86 -6.87 -1.41
N VAL A 420 6.34 -8.11 -1.33
CA VAL A 420 5.83 -9.12 -0.40
C VAL A 420 6.03 -8.67 1.05
N ARG A 421 7.22 -8.15 1.37
CA ARG A 421 7.56 -7.66 2.71
C ARG A 421 6.84 -6.36 3.05
N ILE A 422 6.80 -5.41 2.11
CA ILE A 422 6.13 -4.13 2.35
C ILE A 422 4.60 -4.31 2.47
N THR A 423 3.98 -5.20 1.71
CA THR A 423 2.56 -5.61 1.96
C THR A 423 2.37 -6.07 3.39
N HIS A 424 3.25 -6.93 3.90
CA HIS A 424 3.12 -7.45 5.27
C HIS A 424 3.27 -6.33 6.31
N TRP A 425 4.22 -5.42 6.10
CA TRP A 425 4.44 -4.27 6.97
C TRP A 425 3.31 -3.24 6.93
N ALA A 426 2.73 -2.97 5.76
CA ALA A 426 1.54 -2.15 5.61
C ALA A 426 0.38 -2.73 6.45
N ASN A 427 0.14 -4.03 6.36
CA ASN A 427 -0.88 -4.73 7.15
C ASN A 427 -0.62 -4.65 8.67
N ILE A 428 0.62 -4.83 9.11
CA ILE A 428 1.00 -4.65 10.52
C ILE A 428 0.69 -3.22 10.98
N GLY A 429 1.17 -2.22 10.23
CA GLY A 429 1.01 -0.81 10.55
C GLY A 429 -0.46 -0.42 10.63
N MET A 430 -1.28 -0.79 9.64
CA MET A 430 -2.72 -0.50 9.65
C MET A 430 -3.45 -1.14 10.84
N ASN A 431 -3.13 -2.37 11.19
CA ASN A 431 -3.77 -3.05 12.32
C ASN A 431 -3.41 -2.39 13.66
N LEU A 432 -2.15 -1.98 13.83
CA LEU A 432 -1.71 -1.23 15.01
C LEU A 432 -2.36 0.16 15.04
N ALA A 433 -2.34 0.90 13.93
CA ALA A 433 -3.00 2.19 13.78
C ALA A 433 -4.47 2.11 14.22
N ARG A 434 -5.24 1.15 13.68
CA ARG A 434 -6.66 0.94 14.06
C ARG A 434 -6.84 0.65 15.54
N LYS A 435 -5.96 -0.18 16.14
CA LYS A 435 -5.99 -0.49 17.58
C LYS A 435 -5.83 0.77 18.44
N HIS A 436 -5.08 1.76 17.95
CA HIS A 436 -4.86 3.04 18.62
C HIS A 436 -5.84 4.14 18.20
N GLY A 437 -6.85 3.85 17.38
CA GLY A 437 -7.86 4.81 16.92
C GLY A 437 -7.39 5.75 15.81
N TRP A 438 -6.33 5.39 15.09
CA TRP A 438 -5.79 6.17 13.98
C TRP A 438 -6.60 5.91 12.71
N ARG A 439 -6.73 6.95 11.89
CA ARG A 439 -7.20 6.83 10.51
C ARG A 439 -6.08 6.27 9.65
N THR A 440 -6.41 5.54 8.60
CA THR A 440 -5.40 4.86 7.77
C THR A 440 -5.60 5.12 6.29
N VAL A 441 -4.48 5.27 5.58
CA VAL A 441 -4.38 5.34 4.12
C VAL A 441 -3.46 4.20 3.67
N ASP A 442 -3.98 3.28 2.87
CA ASP A 442 -3.21 2.15 2.35
C ASP A 442 -2.50 2.54 1.04
N GLN A 443 -1.43 3.34 1.18
CA GLN A 443 -0.61 3.76 0.04
C GLN A 443 -0.03 2.57 -0.74
N PHE A 444 0.25 1.44 -0.08
CA PHE A 444 0.72 0.24 -0.77
C PHE A 444 -0.33 -0.24 -1.78
N HIS A 445 -1.59 -0.37 -1.34
CA HIS A 445 -2.68 -0.80 -2.20
C HIS A 445 -2.84 0.08 -3.44
N TYR A 446 -2.85 1.41 -3.25
CA TYR A 446 -3.02 2.36 -4.34
C TYR A 446 -1.86 2.30 -5.34
N THR A 447 -0.63 2.11 -4.87
CA THR A 447 0.57 2.20 -5.72
C THR A 447 0.99 0.88 -6.37
N ALA A 448 0.54 -0.26 -5.86
CA ALA A 448 0.94 -1.58 -6.36
C ALA A 448 0.70 -1.77 -7.87
N ALA A 449 -0.41 -1.28 -8.42
CA ALA A 449 -0.73 -1.42 -9.84
C ALA A 449 0.19 -0.61 -10.78
N PHE A 450 0.98 0.31 -10.23
CA PHE A 450 1.79 1.31 -10.95
C PHE A 450 3.29 1.16 -10.67
N VAL A 451 3.74 0.06 -10.05
CA VAL A 451 5.17 -0.15 -9.72
C VAL A 451 6.13 -0.10 -10.92
N ARG A 452 5.62 -0.22 -12.15
CA ARG A 452 6.41 -0.16 -13.40
C ARG A 452 6.38 1.24 -14.03
N ASP A 453 5.65 2.19 -13.44
CA ASP A 453 5.34 3.49 -14.04
C ASP A 453 6.09 4.63 -13.35
N SER A 454 6.86 4.30 -12.31
CA SER A 454 7.69 5.26 -11.60
C SER A 454 8.83 5.74 -12.49
N LYS A 455 8.95 7.04 -12.70
CA LYS A 455 10.00 7.64 -13.54
C LYS A 455 11.38 7.67 -12.91
N ASP A 456 11.45 7.81 -11.60
CA ASP A 456 12.71 7.90 -10.85
C ASP A 456 13.01 6.62 -10.05
N ASP A 457 12.32 5.54 -10.43
CA ASP A 457 12.34 4.24 -9.79
C ASP A 457 12.06 4.26 -8.27
N ALA A 458 11.42 5.29 -7.74
CA ALA A 458 11.09 5.36 -6.33
C ALA A 458 9.68 5.89 -6.11
N HIS A 459 9.34 7.04 -6.68
CA HIS A 459 8.13 7.78 -6.38
C HIS A 459 7.10 7.66 -7.51
N PHE A 460 5.83 7.61 -7.11
CA PHE A 460 4.69 7.49 -8.03
C PHE A 460 4.26 8.85 -8.61
N LEU A 461 5.22 9.77 -8.80
CA LEU A 461 5.02 11.04 -9.49
C LEU A 461 4.47 10.77 -10.90
N GLU A 462 3.59 11.65 -11.38
CA GLU A 462 2.94 11.52 -12.69
C GLU A 462 2.12 10.24 -12.91
N THR A 463 1.73 9.53 -11.85
CA THR A 463 0.86 8.35 -11.98
C THR A 463 -0.53 8.59 -11.43
N ASP A 464 -1.51 7.86 -11.94
CA ASP A 464 -2.89 7.87 -11.41
C ASP A 464 -2.96 7.30 -9.98
N ALA A 465 -1.92 6.59 -9.53
CA ALA A 465 -1.83 6.11 -8.16
C ALA A 465 -1.65 7.23 -7.14
N LEU A 466 -0.85 8.26 -7.45
CA LEU A 466 -0.67 9.40 -6.55
C LEU A 466 -2.00 10.12 -6.31
N ASP A 467 -2.81 10.26 -7.35
CA ASP A 467 -4.15 10.86 -7.23
C ASP A 467 -5.07 10.06 -6.32
N ALA A 468 -5.08 8.73 -6.43
CA ALA A 468 -5.88 7.88 -5.55
C ALA A 468 -5.44 7.98 -4.08
N VAL A 469 -4.12 8.03 -3.83
CA VAL A 469 -3.56 8.27 -2.49
C VAL A 469 -3.99 9.65 -1.97
N LEU A 470 -3.92 10.69 -2.81
CA LEU A 470 -4.31 12.06 -2.43
C LEU A 470 -5.80 12.17 -2.11
N ASP A 471 -6.67 11.58 -2.91
CA ASP A 471 -8.12 11.59 -2.67
C ASP A 471 -8.44 10.90 -1.33
N ASP A 472 -7.87 9.73 -1.08
CA ASP A 472 -8.05 9.05 0.20
C ASP A 472 -7.47 9.88 1.36
N PHE A 473 -6.24 10.37 1.21
CA PHE A 473 -5.56 11.15 2.23
C PHE A 473 -6.34 12.40 2.61
N ILE A 474 -6.81 13.19 1.64
CA ILE A 474 -7.62 14.40 1.89
C ILE A 474 -8.91 14.05 2.65
N ALA A 475 -9.58 12.95 2.28
CA ALA A 475 -10.75 12.48 3.01
C ALA A 475 -10.43 12.16 4.49
N LYS A 476 -9.24 11.61 4.77
CA LYS A 476 -8.78 11.28 6.13
C LYS A 476 -8.31 12.49 6.92
N LEU A 477 -7.90 13.58 6.27
CA LEU A 477 -7.58 14.84 6.94
C LEU A 477 -8.83 15.57 7.44
N GLY A 478 -10.00 15.34 6.81
CA GLY A 478 -11.25 16.00 7.18
C GLY A 478 -11.22 17.53 7.04
N VAL A 479 -10.36 18.06 6.16
CA VAL A 479 -10.21 19.51 5.93
C VAL A 479 -11.04 20.03 4.75
N CYS A 480 -11.58 19.12 3.93
CA CYS A 480 -12.28 19.42 2.67
C CYS A 480 -13.74 18.92 2.66
N GLU A 481 -14.38 18.76 3.82
CA GLU A 481 -15.79 18.35 3.85
C GLU A 481 -16.65 19.44 3.21
N PRO A 482 -17.62 19.07 2.34
CA PRO A 482 -18.52 20.05 1.76
C PRO A 482 -19.30 20.76 2.89
N PRO A 483 -19.62 22.05 2.73
CA PRO A 483 -20.40 22.78 3.72
C PRO A 483 -21.73 22.04 3.98
N PRO A 484 -22.22 22.00 5.22
CA PRO A 484 -23.49 21.35 5.53
C PRO A 484 -24.58 21.94 4.62
N SER A 485 -25.24 21.06 3.86
CA SER A 485 -26.31 21.39 2.92
C SER A 485 -27.53 21.98 3.60
#